data_AF-A0A357R5W9-F1
#
_entry.id   AF-A0A357R5W9-F1
#
_cell.length_a   1.000
_cell.length_b   1.000
_cell.length_c   1.000
_cell.angle_alpha   90.00
_cell.angle_beta   90.00
_cell.angle_gamma   90.00
#
_symmetry.space_group_name_H-M   'P 1'
#
loop_
_entity.id
_entity.type
_entity.pdbx_description
1 polymer ?
#
loop_
_entity_poly.entity_id
_entity_poly.type
_entity_poly.pdbx_seq_one_letter_code
_entity_poly.pdbx_strand_id
1 'polypeptide(L)'
;EFASIFASFGVKVTLVEMLPGLLSTLDGELGKRLGVCLRKAGVTIHTGAKVSAITPCPDGLNVEIEGNKGKQQVIVEQVLLAAGRMPNFGGLDLEG
;
A
#
# COMPACT_ATOMS: atom_id res chain seq x y z
N GLU A 1 -8.96 -0.08 -3.88
CA GLU A 1 -10.31 -0.36 -3.35
C GLU A 1 -10.36 -0.18 -1.84
N PHE A 2 -9.67 -1.00 -1.05
CA PHE A 2 -9.71 -0.89 0.43
C PHE A 2 -9.32 0.49 0.97
N ALA A 3 -8.34 1.16 0.37
CA ALA A 3 -7.98 2.52 0.77
C ALA A 3 -9.16 3.50 0.70
N SER A 4 -10.00 3.43 -0.34
CA SER A 4 -11.18 4.30 -0.44
C SER A 4 -12.30 3.86 0.50
N ILE A 5 -12.49 2.55 0.69
CA ILE A 5 -13.51 2.01 1.60
C ILE A 5 -13.21 2.46 3.03
N PHE A 6 -11.99 2.24 3.53
CA PHE A 6 -11.62 2.63 4.89
C PHE A 6 -11.64 4.14 5.07
N ALA A 7 -11.16 4.91 4.09
CA ALA A 7 -11.25 6.37 4.13
C ALA A 7 -12.71 6.86 4.18
N SER A 8 -13.64 6.23 3.47
CA SER A 8 -15.07 6.59 3.54
C SER A 8 -15.71 6.30 4.90
N PHE A 9 -15.13 5.39 5.69
CA PHE A 9 -15.51 5.14 7.08
C PHE A 9 -14.77 6.03 8.08
N GLY A 10 -14.00 7.02 7.62
CA GLY A 10 -13.28 7.95 8.48
C GLY A 10 -11.92 7.45 8.99
N VAL A 11 -11.43 6.31 8.50
CA VAL A 11 -10.10 5.80 8.87
C VAL A 11 -9.03 6.66 8.22
N LYS A 12 -7.99 7.03 8.98
CA LYS A 12 -6.79 7.67 8.43
C LYS A 12 -5.96 6.62 7.70
N VAL A 13 -5.98 6.66 6.37
CA VAL A 13 -5.27 5.68 5.52
C VAL A 13 -3.96 6.24 4.99
N THR A 14 -2.89 5.45 5.15
CA THR A 14 -1.61 5.63 4.45
C THR A 14 -1.47 4.49 3.43
N LEU A 15 -1.35 4.84 2.15
CA LEU A 15 -1.11 3.91 1.05
C LEU A 15 0.36 4.02 0.61
N VAL A 16 1.06 2.89 0.62
CA VAL A 16 2.45 2.78 0.16
C VAL A 16 2.48 1.92 -1.09
N GLU A 17 3.12 2.42 -2.15
CA GLU A 17 3.28 1.79 -3.45
C GLU A 17 4.74 1.86 -3.87
N MET A 18 5.32 0.71 -4.20
CA MET A 18 6.73 0.60 -4.56
C MET A 18 7.01 1.17 -5.96
N LEU A 19 6.06 1.04 -6.88
CA LEU A 19 6.20 1.56 -8.22
C LEU A 19 6.07 3.09 -8.25
N PRO A 20 6.60 3.78 -9.29
CA PRO A 20 6.61 5.25 -9.35
C PRO A 20 5.21 5.91 -9.29
N GLY A 21 4.16 5.17 -9.67
CA GLY A 21 2.78 5.64 -9.65
C GLY A 21 1.76 4.55 -9.32
N LEU A 22 0.53 4.97 -9.02
CA LEU A 22 -0.60 4.05 -8.89
C LEU A 22 -0.95 3.49 -10.26
N LEU A 23 -1.36 2.21 -10.30
CA LEU A 23 -1.73 1.52 -11.53
C LEU A 23 -0.62 1.60 -12.60
N SER A 24 0.66 1.50 -12.19
CA SER A 24 1.81 1.69 -13.08
C SER A 24 1.88 0.70 -14.26
N THR A 25 1.15 -0.41 -14.20
CA THR A 25 1.03 -1.38 -15.29
C THR A 25 -0.08 -1.04 -16.30
N LEU A 26 -0.85 0.02 -16.03
CA LEU A 26 -1.91 0.55 -16.88
C LEU A 26 -1.52 1.94 -17.40
N ASP A 27 -2.46 2.63 -18.06
CA ASP A 27 -2.28 4.00 -18.50
C ASP A 27 -2.02 4.95 -17.32
N GLY A 28 -0.94 5.72 -17.41
CA GLY A 28 -0.49 6.62 -16.34
C GLY A 28 -1.46 7.75 -16.02
N GLU A 29 -2.33 8.16 -16.95
CA GLU A 29 -3.38 9.16 -16.71
C GLU A 29 -4.45 8.62 -15.76
N LEU A 30 -4.78 7.32 -15.84
CA LEU A 30 -5.69 6.67 -14.90
C LEU A 30 -5.10 6.67 -13.49
N GLY A 31 -3.82 6.34 -13.36
CA GLY A 31 -3.09 6.38 -12.09
C GLY A 31 -3.11 7.77 -11.44
N LYS A 32 -2.86 8.82 -12.25
CA LYS A 32 -2.92 10.23 -11.79
C LYS A 32 -4.32 10.61 -11.31
N ARG A 33 -5.36 10.31 -12.10
CA ARG A 33 -6.76 10.62 -11.74
C ARG A 33 -7.18 9.89 -10.47
N LEU A 34 -6.83 8.61 -10.34
CA LEU A 34 -7.07 7.83 -9.12
C LEU A 34 -6.36 8.47 -7.92
N GLY A 35 -5.11 8.88 -8.08
CA GLY A 35 -4.35 9.56 -7.03
C GLY A 35 -5.02 10.85 -6.54
N VAL A 36 -5.57 11.66 -7.45
CA VAL A 36 -6.34 12.86 -7.09
C VAL A 36 -7.59 12.50 -6.29
N CYS A 37 -8.36 11.49 -6.73
CA CYS A 37 -9.56 11.05 -6.02
C CYS A 37 -9.25 10.53 -4.61
N LEU A 38 -8.22 9.69 -4.47
CA LEU A 38 -7.82 9.14 -3.17
C LEU A 38 -7.31 10.22 -2.20
N ARG A 39 -6.51 11.18 -2.70
CA ARG A 39 -6.05 12.32 -1.88
C ARG A 39 -7.23 13.19 -1.42
N LYS A 40 -8.20 13.45 -2.30
CA LYS A 40 -9.44 14.16 -1.92
C LYS A 40 -10.25 13.41 -0.87
N ALA A 41 -10.21 12.09 -0.88
CA ALA A 41 -10.82 11.24 0.14
C ALA A 41 -10.00 11.15 1.45
N GLY A 42 -8.89 11.89 1.58
CA GLY A 42 -8.07 11.91 2.80
C GLY A 42 -6.98 10.83 2.88
N VAL A 43 -6.75 10.07 1.80
CA VAL A 43 -5.68 9.06 1.77
C VAL A 43 -4.32 9.73 1.57
N THR A 44 -3.38 9.42 2.45
CA THR A 44 -1.96 9.77 2.27
C THR A 44 -1.31 8.75 1.36
N ILE A 45 -0.64 9.18 0.29
CA ILE A 45 -0.11 8.28 -0.74
C ILE A 45 1.40 8.51 -0.92
N HIS A 46 2.16 7.43 -0.75
CA HIS A 46 3.59 7.33 -1.02
C HIS A 46 3.81 6.37 -2.20
N THR A 47 4.19 6.90 -3.36
CA THR A 47 4.64 6.09 -4.51
C THR A 47 6.17 6.14 -4.61
N GLY A 48 6.76 5.19 -5.33
CA GLY A 48 8.23 5.04 -5.36
C GLY A 48 8.81 4.79 -3.98
N ALA A 49 8.04 4.10 -3.12
CA ALA A 49 8.36 3.91 -1.72
C ALA A 49 8.10 2.46 -1.31
N LYS A 50 9.01 1.86 -0.55
CA LYS A 50 8.87 0.49 -0.05
C LYS A 50 8.75 0.50 1.46
N VAL A 51 8.03 -0.48 2.00
CA VAL A 51 8.07 -0.80 3.43
C VAL A 51 9.33 -1.65 3.69
N SER A 52 10.22 -1.19 4.56
CA SER A 52 11.46 -1.92 4.92
C SER A 52 11.29 -2.82 6.14
N ALA A 53 10.43 -2.42 7.09
CA ALA A 53 10.15 -3.16 8.30
C ALA A 53 8.77 -2.83 8.84
N ILE A 54 8.17 -3.80 9.54
CA ILE A 54 6.96 -3.63 10.35
C ILE A 54 7.27 -4.26 11.70
N THR A 55 7.21 -3.46 12.77
CA THR A 55 7.53 -3.92 14.13
C THR A 55 6.41 -3.54 15.09
N PRO A 56 5.98 -4.45 16.00
CA PRO A 56 5.03 -4.09 17.05
C PRO A 56 5.61 -3.02 17.98
N CYS A 57 4.78 -2.07 18.39
CA CYS A 57 5.08 -1.08 19.41
C CYS A 57 3.87 -0.90 20.35
N PRO A 58 4.00 -0.19 21.48
CA PRO A 58 2.88 0.01 22.42
C PRO A 58 1.63 0.63 21.78
N ASP A 59 1.81 1.47 20.76
CA ASP A 59 0.74 2.21 20.08
C ASP A 59 0.26 1.52 18.79
N GLY A 60 0.68 0.28 18.52
CA GLY A 60 0.28 -0.50 17.34
C GLY A 60 1.48 -1.09 16.58
N LEU A 61 1.60 -0.74 15.31
CA LEU A 61 2.66 -1.20 14.40
C LEU A 61 3.47 -0.01 13.92
N ASN A 62 4.77 0.00 14.19
CA ASN A 62 5.71 0.92 13.58
C ASN A 62 6.12 0.40 12.20
N VAL A 63 5.76 1.13 11.16
CA VAL A 63 6.05 0.82 9.76
C VAL A 63 7.14 1.77 9.26
N GLU A 64 8.27 1.19 8.86
CA GLU A 64 9.35 1.93 8.23
C GLU A 64 9.15 1.98 6.72
N ILE A 65 9.15 3.19 6.16
CA ILE A 65 8.94 3.46 4.74
C ILE A 65 10.20 4.14 4.18
N GLU A 66 10.81 3.53 3.18
CA GLU A 66 11.93 4.09 2.43
C GLU A 66 11.44 4.60 1.07
N GLY A 67 11.57 5.89 0.82
CA GLY A 67 11.26 6.47 -0.49
C GLY A 67 12.34 7.46 -0.94
N ASN A 68 12.09 8.14 -2.05
CA ASN A 68 13.06 9.09 -2.65
C ASN A 68 13.46 10.25 -1.73
N LYS A 69 12.66 10.54 -0.69
CA LYS A 69 12.93 11.59 0.31
C LYS A 69 13.67 11.07 1.55
N GLY A 70 14.12 9.82 1.54
CA GLY A 70 14.73 9.14 2.68
C GLY A 70 13.77 8.23 3.43
N LYS A 71 14.19 7.83 4.62
CA LYS A 71 13.42 6.94 5.51
C LYS A 71 12.46 7.75 6.37
N GLN A 72 11.26 7.23 6.58
CA GLN A 72 10.28 7.76 7.53
C GLN A 72 9.58 6.62 8.26
N GLN A 73 8.95 6.94 9.38
CA GLN A 73 8.21 6.00 10.20
C GLN A 73 6.75 6.46 10.33
N VAL A 74 5.83 5.50 10.33
CA VAL A 74 4.42 5.74 10.63
C VAL A 74 3.92 4.68 11.58
N ILE A 75 3.22 5.11 12.64
CA ILE A 75 2.54 4.21 13.56
C ILE A 75 1.10 4.04 13.08
N VAL A 76 0.68 2.78 12.91
CA VAL A 76 -0.67 2.40 12.48
C VAL A 76 -1.19 1.26 13.35
N GLU A 77 -2.51 1.19 13.54
CA GLU A 77 -3.13 0.11 14.30
C GLU A 77 -3.12 -1.22 13.52
N GLN A 78 -3.20 -1.16 12.19
CA GLN A 78 -3.33 -2.32 11.31
C GLN A 78 -2.57 -2.11 9.98
N VAL A 79 -2.12 -3.21 9.38
CA VAL A 79 -1.51 -3.22 8.04
C VAL A 79 -2.26 -4.21 7.15
N LEU A 80 -2.70 -3.74 5.98
CA LEU A 80 -3.22 -4.57 4.90
C LEU A 80 -2.12 -4.77 3.84
N LEU A 81 -1.62 -6.00 3.70
CA LEU A 81 -0.69 -6.35 2.64
C LEU A 81 -1.43 -6.71 1.35
N ALA A 82 -1.37 -5.82 0.36
CA ALA A 82 -2.03 -5.98 -0.94
C ALA A 82 -1.04 -5.85 -2.12
N ALA A 83 0.16 -6.42 -1.97
CA ALA A 83 1.27 -6.26 -2.93
C ALA A 83 1.18 -7.18 -4.18
N GLY A 84 0.17 -8.03 -4.26
CA GLY A 84 -0.02 -8.95 -5.38
C GLY A 84 -0.70 -10.24 -4.99
N ARG A 85 -0.68 -11.21 -5.90
CA ARG A 85 -1.20 -12.57 -5.70
C ARG A 85 -0.21 -13.54 -6.31
N MET A 86 -0.12 -14.73 -5.75
CA MET A 86 0.66 -15.83 -6.28
C MET A 86 -0.28 -16.99 -6.60
N PRO A 87 -0.15 -17.65 -7.76
CA PRO A 87 -0.87 -18.90 -8.03
C PRO A 87 -0.59 -19.94 -6.93
N ASN A 88 -1.60 -20.70 -6.54
CA ASN A 88 -1.45 -21.79 -5.59
C ASN A 88 -1.59 -23.13 -6.32
N PHE A 89 -0.48 -23.84 -6.49
CA PHE A 89 -0.43 -25.16 -7.12
C PHE A 89 -0.42 -26.32 -6.11
N GLY A 90 -0.62 -26.02 -4.82
CA GLY A 90 -0.58 -27.03 -3.77
C GLY A 90 -1.60 -28.15 -3.98
N GLY A 91 -1.17 -29.39 -3.82
CA GLY A 91 -2.02 -30.58 -3.91
C GLY A 91 -2.39 -31.03 -5.33
N LEU A 92 -1.75 -30.47 -6.38
CA LEU A 92 -2.05 -30.82 -7.77
C LEU A 92 -1.17 -31.93 -8.38
N ASP A 93 -0.28 -32.58 -7.62
CA ASP A 93 0.60 -33.68 -8.08
C ASP A 93 1.18 -33.47 -9.50
N LEU A 94 1.74 -32.29 -9.73
CA LEU A 94 2.20 -31.84 -11.04
C LEU A 94 3.63 -32.31 -11.38
N GLU A 95 4.20 -33.20 -10.55
CA GLU A 95 5.50 -33.83 -10.79
C GLU A 95 5.33 -35.01 -11.76
N GLY A 96 5.15 -34.69 -13.05
CA GLY A 96 5.13 -35.65 -14.16
C GLY A 96 6.10 -35.25 -15.26
#